data_AF-A0A8B8T9C9-F1
#
_entry.id   AF-A0A8B8T9C9-F1
#
_cell.length_a   1.000
_cell.length_b   1.000
_cell.length_c   1.000
_cell.angle_alpha   90.00
_cell.angle_beta   90.00
_cell.angle_gamma   90.00
#
_symmetry.space_group_name_H-M   'P 1'
#
loop_
_entity.id
_entity.type
_entity.pdbx_description
1 polymer ?
#
loop_
_entity_poly.entity_id
_entity_poly.type
_entity_poly.pdbx_seq_one_letter_code
_entity_poly.pdbx_strand_id
1 'polypeptide(L)'
;MARAKGPERRVLAVYTGGTIGMRSERGVLVPGTGLAAVLRTLPMFHDEEHARARGLPEDTLVLPPASPGQRVVYTVLECQPLFDSSDMTIAEWVQIAQTIERHYAQYDGFVVIHGTDTMAFAASVLSFVLENLQKTIIFTGAQVPIHALWNDGRENLLGALLLAGQYVIPEVCLFFQNQLFRGNRVTKVDTRRFAAFCSPNLPPLAIVGADVTINRELVRRAGGKGRLMVHSSVERDVGLLRLYPGIPAPLVRAFLQPPLKGVVLETFGSGNGPTKPDLLQELRAAAERGLVIVNCTHCLQGAVTSDYGAGVAMAGAGTVSGFDMTSEAALAKLSYVLGLPGLGLSRRKELLVRDLRGEMTPPAVDELWSSVQGNALSHGVAQLLSLSQEADAVRDALAPSLACAAAHAGDLEALQVLAELGGDLSLEDFSGRTPLHAAARGGQAGMVTALLQSGVDVNARDQDGLSPLLLAVRGRHQDVIGLLRAAGACLSTQDLEDSGTELCRLASRADLEGLRAWWQAGADLRQPGYDGRSAQLIAEAVGNLDVVTFLQSLQHGAGVGALGPAAS
;
A
#
# COMPACT_ATOMS: atom_id res chain seq x y z
N MET A 1 -16.67 0.87 1.75
CA MET A 1 -16.25 0.14 2.97
C MET A 1 -17.20 0.49 4.10
N ALA A 2 -17.75 -0.49 4.82
CA ALA A 2 -18.85 -0.25 5.75
C ALA A 2 -18.37 -0.22 7.21
N ARG A 3 -18.88 0.74 8.00
CA ARG A 3 -18.94 0.55 9.45
C ARG A 3 -19.64 -0.77 9.74
N ALA A 4 -19.16 -1.49 10.72
CA ALA A 4 -19.79 -2.73 11.13
C ALA A 4 -21.24 -2.48 11.57
N LYS A 5 -22.15 -3.37 11.18
CA LYS A 5 -23.57 -3.31 11.56
C LYS A 5 -23.82 -4.13 12.83
N GLY A 6 -24.79 -3.71 13.62
CA GLY A 6 -25.23 -4.43 14.83
C GLY A 6 -24.88 -3.71 16.13
N PRO A 7 -25.67 -3.94 17.20
CA PRO A 7 -25.56 -3.21 18.46
C PRO A 7 -24.38 -3.65 19.34
N GLU A 8 -23.89 -4.88 19.14
CA GLU A 8 -22.76 -5.46 19.86
C GLU A 8 -21.79 -6.07 18.85
N ARG A 9 -20.49 -5.82 19.03
CA ARG A 9 -19.40 -6.35 18.21
C ARG A 9 -18.42 -7.09 19.10
N ARG A 10 -18.12 -8.34 18.76
CA ARG A 10 -17.28 -9.22 19.59
C ARG A 10 -15.85 -9.29 19.06
N VAL A 11 -14.87 -8.92 19.87
CA VAL A 11 -13.45 -8.97 19.49
C VAL A 11 -12.71 -10.00 20.34
N LEU A 12 -11.86 -10.81 19.72
CA LEU A 12 -10.92 -11.66 20.47
C LEU A 12 -9.57 -10.96 20.54
N ALA A 13 -9.10 -10.67 21.75
CA ALA A 13 -7.76 -10.15 22.01
C ALA A 13 -6.83 -11.32 22.37
N VAL A 14 -6.01 -11.76 21.42
CA VAL A 14 -5.01 -12.83 21.61
C VAL A 14 -3.75 -12.19 22.19
N TYR A 15 -3.43 -12.51 23.44
CA TYR A 15 -2.26 -11.98 24.14
C TYR A 15 -1.11 -12.97 24.11
N THR A 16 -0.08 -12.66 23.31
CA THR A 16 1.07 -13.55 23.09
C THR A 16 2.29 -13.17 23.92
N GLY A 17 2.29 -11.99 24.53
CA GLY A 17 3.38 -11.45 25.34
C GLY A 17 3.79 -10.05 24.89
N GLY A 18 5.09 -9.77 24.98
CA GLY A 18 5.64 -8.46 24.66
C GLY A 18 5.50 -7.40 25.76
N THR A 19 6.22 -6.29 25.58
CA THR A 19 6.41 -5.23 26.59
C THR A 19 5.12 -4.71 27.22
N ILE A 20 4.03 -4.61 26.45
CA ILE A 20 2.74 -4.10 26.92
C ILE A 20 2.23 -4.80 28.19
N GLY A 21 2.42 -6.11 28.31
CA GLY A 21 2.01 -6.89 29.48
C GLY A 21 3.17 -7.36 30.36
N MET A 22 4.42 -6.97 30.06
CA MET A 22 5.57 -7.33 30.88
C MET A 22 5.47 -6.76 32.30
N ARG A 23 6.26 -7.29 33.23
CA ARG A 23 6.44 -6.79 34.60
C ARG A 23 7.93 -6.66 34.91
N SER A 24 8.28 -5.74 35.80
CA SER A 24 9.67 -5.59 36.26
C SER A 24 9.98 -6.62 37.35
N GLU A 25 10.89 -7.55 37.04
CA GLU A 25 11.44 -8.51 37.98
C GLU A 25 12.95 -8.28 38.10
N ARG A 26 13.44 -7.96 39.30
CA ARG A 26 14.87 -7.68 39.57
C ARG A 26 15.49 -6.62 38.64
N GLY A 27 14.68 -5.67 38.16
CA GLY A 27 15.12 -4.58 37.29
C GLY A 27 15.13 -4.91 35.79
N VAL A 28 14.62 -6.07 35.38
CA VAL A 28 14.46 -6.47 33.98
C VAL A 28 12.98 -6.71 33.69
N LEU A 29 12.54 -6.38 32.48
CA LEU A 29 11.18 -6.66 32.05
C LEU A 29 11.05 -8.11 31.58
N VAL A 30 10.06 -8.82 32.11
CA VAL A 30 9.75 -10.21 31.72
C VAL A 30 8.25 -10.35 31.40
N PRO A 31 7.84 -11.30 30.53
CA PRO A 31 6.44 -11.50 30.18
C PRO A 31 5.55 -11.69 31.42
N GLY A 32 4.51 -10.87 31.55
CA GLY A 32 3.61 -10.88 32.70
C GLY A 32 2.25 -11.47 32.38
N THR A 33 1.72 -12.29 33.29
CA THR A 33 0.39 -12.91 33.19
C THR A 33 -0.71 -12.03 33.78
N GLY A 34 -1.97 -12.37 33.47
CA GLY A 34 -3.15 -11.75 34.05
C GLY A 34 -3.53 -10.41 33.43
N LEU A 35 -3.29 -10.23 32.12
CA LEU A 35 -3.59 -8.96 31.43
C LEU A 35 -5.08 -8.59 31.53
N ALA A 36 -5.97 -9.57 31.40
CA ALA A 36 -7.42 -9.36 31.51
C ALA A 36 -7.84 -8.73 32.85
N ALA A 37 -7.23 -9.19 33.95
CA ALA A 37 -7.49 -8.67 35.29
C ALA A 37 -7.02 -7.22 35.43
N VAL A 38 -5.89 -6.86 34.81
CA VAL A 38 -5.43 -5.47 34.78
C VAL A 38 -6.41 -4.59 34.01
N LEU A 39 -6.80 -5.01 32.79
CA LEU A 39 -7.75 -4.25 31.96
C LEU A 39 -9.11 -4.06 32.63
N ARG A 40 -9.59 -5.05 33.41
CA ARG A 40 -10.84 -4.97 34.18
C ARG A 40 -10.85 -3.83 35.20
N THR A 41 -9.69 -3.44 35.73
CA THR A 41 -9.58 -2.34 36.71
C THR A 41 -9.54 -0.95 36.06
N LEU A 42 -9.43 -0.88 34.74
CA LEU A 42 -9.30 0.37 33.99
C LEU A 42 -10.64 0.75 33.35
N PRO A 43 -11.28 1.86 33.75
CA PRO A 43 -12.58 2.26 33.21
C PRO A 43 -12.62 2.45 31.69
N MET A 44 -11.49 2.83 31.08
CA MET A 44 -11.37 2.98 29.62
C MET A 44 -11.46 1.64 28.86
N PHE A 45 -11.22 0.52 29.55
CA PHE A 45 -11.23 -0.83 29.00
C PHE A 45 -12.39 -1.70 29.52
N HIS A 46 -13.02 -1.31 30.62
CA HIS A 46 -14.12 -2.07 31.20
C HIS A 46 -15.21 -1.17 31.80
N ASP A 47 -16.40 -1.22 31.21
CA ASP A 47 -17.63 -0.66 31.75
C ASP A 47 -18.31 -1.71 32.66
N GLU A 48 -18.01 -1.63 33.96
CA GLU A 48 -18.47 -2.59 34.97
C GLU A 48 -19.99 -2.55 35.17
N GLU A 49 -20.61 -1.36 35.09
CA GLU A 49 -22.05 -1.20 35.24
C GLU A 49 -22.78 -1.94 34.11
N HIS A 50 -22.33 -1.73 32.86
CA HIS A 50 -22.89 -2.41 31.70
C HIS A 50 -22.67 -3.94 31.77
N ALA A 51 -21.47 -4.39 32.16
CA ALA A 51 -21.16 -5.81 32.30
C ALA A 51 -22.06 -6.50 33.34
N ARG A 52 -22.26 -5.89 34.51
CA ARG A 52 -23.15 -6.41 35.56
C ARG A 52 -24.60 -6.44 35.12
N ALA A 53 -25.09 -5.36 34.49
CA ALA A 53 -26.46 -5.28 33.99
C ALA A 53 -26.80 -6.34 32.93
N ARG A 54 -25.80 -6.73 32.13
CA ARG A 54 -25.94 -7.75 31.07
C ARG A 54 -25.58 -9.16 31.53
N GLY A 55 -25.07 -9.34 32.74
CA GLY A 55 -24.61 -10.63 33.25
C GLY A 55 -23.49 -11.23 32.40
N LEU A 56 -22.55 -10.39 31.92
CA LEU A 56 -21.44 -10.88 31.10
C LEU A 56 -20.48 -11.79 31.91
N PRO A 57 -19.90 -12.83 31.29
CA PRO A 57 -18.92 -13.69 31.95
C PRO A 57 -17.69 -12.94 32.49
N GLU A 58 -17.03 -13.51 33.52
CA GLU A 58 -15.83 -12.91 34.13
C GLU A 58 -14.58 -12.89 33.23
N ASP A 59 -14.56 -13.61 32.12
CA ASP A 59 -13.49 -13.55 31.12
C ASP A 59 -13.76 -12.52 30.02
N THR A 60 -14.93 -11.89 30.05
CA THR A 60 -15.42 -10.97 29.03
C THR A 60 -15.41 -9.54 29.56
N LEU A 61 -14.89 -8.63 28.74
CA LEU A 61 -14.76 -7.21 29.00
C LEU A 61 -15.59 -6.42 27.99
N VAL A 62 -15.97 -5.20 28.32
CA VAL A 62 -16.80 -4.34 27.48
C VAL A 62 -16.26 -2.93 27.51
N LEU A 63 -15.98 -2.37 26.34
CA LEU A 63 -15.53 -0.98 26.25
C LEU A 63 -16.68 -0.02 26.57
N PRO A 64 -16.39 1.17 27.13
CA PRO A 64 -17.30 2.31 27.16
C PRO A 64 -17.91 2.62 25.77
N PRO A 65 -19.06 3.29 25.70
CA PRO A 65 -19.72 3.55 24.43
C PRO A 65 -18.93 4.61 23.63
N ALA A 66 -18.41 4.22 22.46
CA ALA A 66 -17.70 5.13 21.56
C ALA A 66 -18.60 5.74 20.46
N SER A 67 -19.79 5.18 20.23
CA SER A 67 -20.79 5.71 19.29
C SER A 67 -22.20 5.32 19.74
N PRO A 68 -23.24 6.13 19.42
CA PRO A 68 -24.61 5.78 19.75
C PRO A 68 -25.00 4.42 19.16
N GLY A 69 -25.44 3.48 20.01
CA GLY A 69 -26.03 2.22 19.58
C GLY A 69 -25.06 1.12 19.14
N GLN A 70 -23.73 1.24 19.38
CA GLN A 70 -22.79 0.14 19.17
C GLN A 70 -21.79 0.00 20.33
N ARG A 71 -21.66 -1.21 20.87
CA ARG A 71 -20.71 -1.57 21.93
C ARG A 71 -19.69 -2.59 21.42
N VAL A 72 -18.44 -2.45 21.86
CA VAL A 72 -17.38 -3.46 21.63
C VAL A 72 -17.23 -4.29 22.90
N VAL A 73 -17.51 -5.58 22.77
CA VAL A 73 -17.30 -6.59 23.81
C VAL A 73 -16.11 -7.43 23.39
N TYR A 74 -15.20 -7.72 24.30
CA TYR A 74 -13.99 -8.46 23.95
C TYR A 74 -13.57 -9.45 25.03
N THR A 75 -12.95 -10.55 24.59
CA THR A 75 -12.37 -11.58 25.45
C THR A 75 -10.87 -11.54 25.29
N VAL A 76 -10.12 -11.63 26.40
CA VAL A 76 -8.66 -11.73 26.36
C VAL A 76 -8.27 -13.20 26.45
N LEU A 77 -7.72 -13.75 25.38
CA LEU A 77 -7.14 -15.08 25.34
C LEU A 77 -5.63 -14.97 25.60
N GLU A 78 -5.23 -15.30 26.83
CA GLU A 78 -3.83 -15.30 27.25
C GLU A 78 -3.13 -16.59 26.80
N CYS A 79 -2.14 -16.49 25.93
CA CYS A 79 -1.36 -17.63 25.45
C CYS A 79 -0.40 -18.15 26.54
N GLN A 80 -0.06 -19.44 26.46
CA GLN A 80 0.92 -20.07 27.34
C GLN A 80 1.90 -20.93 26.55
N PRO A 81 3.22 -20.70 26.66
CA PRO A 81 3.84 -19.60 27.40
C PRO A 81 3.62 -18.23 26.73
N LEU A 82 3.82 -17.16 27.50
CA LEU A 82 3.96 -15.81 26.95
C LEU A 82 5.41 -15.61 26.51
N PHE A 83 5.59 -14.91 25.39
CA PHE A 83 6.90 -14.73 24.77
C PHE A 83 7.39 -13.29 24.84
N ASP A 84 8.71 -13.12 24.99
CA ASP A 84 9.37 -12.00 24.36
C ASP A 84 9.33 -12.24 22.84
N SER A 85 8.99 -11.21 22.06
CA SER A 85 8.83 -11.38 20.61
C SER A 85 10.14 -11.81 19.92
N SER A 86 11.30 -11.55 20.52
CA SER A 86 12.60 -12.00 20.02
C SER A 86 12.79 -13.52 20.05
N ASP A 87 12.05 -14.23 20.91
CA ASP A 87 12.07 -15.69 21.00
C ASP A 87 11.03 -16.38 20.09
N MET A 88 10.20 -15.59 19.40
CA MET A 88 9.14 -16.15 18.55
C MET A 88 9.65 -16.52 17.17
N THR A 89 9.12 -17.64 16.64
CA THR A 89 9.43 -18.12 15.30
C THR A 89 8.17 -18.23 14.45
N ILE A 90 8.35 -18.65 13.19
CA ILE A 90 7.24 -18.97 12.28
C ILE A 90 6.27 -19.99 12.89
N ALA A 91 6.76 -20.92 13.72
CA ALA A 91 5.91 -21.92 14.36
C ALA A 91 4.87 -21.28 15.29
N GLU A 92 5.30 -20.37 16.18
CA GLU A 92 4.41 -19.66 17.10
C GLU A 92 3.43 -18.75 16.33
N TRP A 93 3.88 -18.09 15.26
CA TRP A 93 2.99 -17.27 14.44
C TRP A 93 1.90 -18.09 13.72
N VAL A 94 2.22 -19.29 13.23
CA VAL A 94 1.22 -20.21 12.68
C VAL A 94 0.23 -20.67 13.75
N GLN A 95 0.67 -20.88 15.00
CA GLN A 95 -0.25 -21.21 16.11
C GLN A 95 -1.22 -20.06 16.42
N ILE A 96 -0.79 -18.80 16.29
CA ILE A 96 -1.70 -17.63 16.39
C ILE A 96 -2.75 -17.71 15.28
N ALA A 97 -2.33 -17.97 14.03
CA ALA A 97 -3.25 -18.09 12.90
C ALA A 97 -4.28 -19.23 13.10
N GLN A 98 -3.85 -20.39 13.59
CA GLN A 98 -4.73 -21.52 13.94
C GLN A 98 -5.67 -21.19 15.11
N THR A 99 -5.23 -20.36 16.06
CA THR A 99 -6.10 -19.87 17.14
C THR A 99 -7.19 -18.95 16.59
N ILE A 100 -6.83 -18.04 15.69
CA ILE A 100 -7.80 -17.18 15.00
C ILE A 100 -8.78 -18.04 14.18
N GLU A 101 -8.31 -19.08 13.49
CA GLU A 101 -9.18 -20.02 12.75
C GLU A 101 -10.23 -20.68 13.65
N ARG A 102 -9.80 -21.25 14.79
CA ARG A 102 -10.69 -21.93 15.76
C ARG A 102 -11.79 -21.01 16.28
N HIS A 103 -11.48 -19.73 16.44
CA HIS A 103 -12.41 -18.73 16.96
C HIS A 103 -13.07 -17.88 15.86
N TYR A 104 -12.82 -18.18 14.58
CA TYR A 104 -13.18 -17.29 13.48
C TYR A 104 -14.68 -17.06 13.37
N ALA A 105 -15.52 -18.06 13.66
CA ALA A 105 -16.98 -17.92 13.60
C ALA A 105 -17.58 -17.12 14.78
N GLN A 106 -16.89 -17.09 15.93
CA GLN A 106 -17.43 -16.56 17.20
C GLN A 106 -17.22 -15.06 17.35
N TYR A 107 -16.19 -14.51 16.70
CA TYR A 107 -15.77 -13.12 16.85
C TYR A 107 -15.83 -12.38 15.52
N ASP A 108 -16.10 -11.09 15.61
CA ASP A 108 -16.24 -10.15 14.51
C ASP A 108 -14.92 -9.57 14.01
N GLY A 109 -13.90 -9.54 14.89
CA GLY A 109 -12.56 -9.05 14.63
C GLY A 109 -11.58 -9.58 15.68
N PHE A 110 -10.29 -9.37 15.43
CA PHE A 110 -9.21 -9.90 16.26
C PHE A 110 -8.19 -8.80 16.55
N VAL A 111 -7.68 -8.80 17.77
CA VAL A 111 -6.51 -8.02 18.16
C VAL A 111 -5.44 -9.00 18.62
N VAL A 112 -4.22 -8.87 18.11
CA VAL A 112 -3.06 -9.66 18.53
C VAL A 112 -2.12 -8.74 19.31
N ILE A 113 -2.04 -8.95 20.61
CA ILE A 113 -1.18 -8.19 21.52
C ILE A 113 0.17 -8.87 21.55
N HIS A 114 1.19 -8.20 20.99
CA HIS A 114 2.46 -8.80 20.63
C HIS A 114 3.65 -7.88 21.00
N GLY A 115 4.84 -8.45 21.17
CA GLY A 115 6.08 -7.67 21.36
C GLY A 115 6.51 -6.96 20.08
N THR A 116 7.16 -5.81 20.22
CA THR A 116 7.43 -4.93 19.07
C THR A 116 8.61 -5.39 18.23
N ASP A 117 9.56 -6.15 18.78
CA ASP A 117 10.83 -6.45 18.11
C ASP A 117 10.66 -7.28 16.84
N THR A 118 9.71 -8.22 16.82
CA THR A 118 9.44 -9.07 15.63
C THR A 118 8.00 -8.89 15.10
N MET A 119 7.29 -7.85 15.53
CA MET A 119 5.88 -7.63 15.14
C MET A 119 5.68 -7.53 13.63
N ALA A 120 6.62 -6.89 12.91
CA ALA A 120 6.58 -6.77 11.46
C ALA A 120 6.69 -8.15 10.75
N PHE A 121 7.54 -9.04 11.27
CA PHE A 121 7.64 -10.42 10.79
C PHE A 121 6.35 -11.20 11.08
N ALA A 122 5.83 -11.12 12.31
CA ALA A 122 4.60 -11.80 12.71
C ALA A 122 3.40 -11.36 11.85
N ALA A 123 3.21 -10.05 11.70
CA ALA A 123 2.13 -9.49 10.88
C ALA A 123 2.27 -9.88 9.41
N SER A 124 3.50 -9.91 8.89
CA SER A 124 3.78 -10.39 7.53
C SER A 124 3.41 -11.86 7.35
N VAL A 125 3.84 -12.74 8.26
CA VAL A 125 3.52 -14.17 8.20
C VAL A 125 2.02 -14.41 8.27
N LEU A 126 1.31 -13.79 9.22
CA LEU A 126 -0.15 -13.92 9.32
C LEU A 126 -0.87 -13.44 8.06
N SER A 127 -0.38 -12.38 7.41
CA SER A 127 -0.95 -11.88 6.15
C SER A 127 -0.93 -12.95 5.04
N PHE A 128 0.14 -13.75 4.97
CA PHE A 128 0.22 -14.84 3.98
C PHE A 128 -0.61 -16.06 4.36
N VAL A 129 -0.48 -16.53 5.61
CA VAL A 129 -1.10 -17.80 6.02
C VAL A 129 -2.60 -17.73 6.21
N LEU A 130 -3.18 -16.54 6.43
CA LEU A 130 -4.64 -16.32 6.54
C LEU A 130 -5.23 -15.96 5.17
N GLU A 131 -5.34 -16.94 4.28
CA GLU A 131 -5.92 -16.74 2.95
C GLU A 131 -7.44 -16.55 3.00
N ASN A 132 -7.96 -15.66 2.14
CA ASN A 132 -9.38 -15.28 2.10
C ASN A 132 -9.89 -14.68 3.42
N LEU A 133 -9.04 -13.91 4.11
CA LEU A 133 -9.44 -13.17 5.31
C LEU A 133 -10.59 -12.20 4.97
N GLN A 134 -11.64 -12.21 5.81
CA GLN A 134 -12.82 -11.36 5.67
C GLN A 134 -13.03 -10.41 6.87
N LYS A 135 -12.19 -10.52 7.89
CA LYS A 135 -12.33 -9.83 9.19
C LYS A 135 -11.07 -9.06 9.50
N THR A 136 -11.23 -8.04 10.33
CA THR A 136 -10.13 -7.19 10.78
C THR A 136 -9.26 -7.92 11.79
N ILE A 137 -7.97 -8.00 11.53
CA ILE A 137 -6.96 -8.51 12.46
C ILE A 137 -5.94 -7.41 12.69
N ILE A 138 -5.79 -6.94 13.93
CA ILE A 138 -4.87 -5.83 14.27
C ILE A 138 -3.81 -6.31 15.25
N PHE A 139 -2.55 -6.29 14.82
CA PHE A 139 -1.41 -6.35 15.71
C PHE A 139 -1.23 -5.02 16.44
N THR A 140 -0.95 -5.10 17.74
CA THR A 140 -0.59 -3.94 18.55
C THR A 140 0.34 -4.35 19.70
N GLY A 141 0.92 -3.35 20.36
CA GLY A 141 1.85 -3.54 21.47
C GLY A 141 2.19 -2.19 22.11
N ALA A 142 3.34 -2.13 22.80
CA ALA A 142 3.80 -0.92 23.44
C ALA A 142 5.34 -0.90 23.56
N GLN A 143 5.92 0.29 23.67
CA GLN A 143 7.30 0.47 24.11
C GLN A 143 7.41 0.47 25.64
N VAL A 144 6.34 0.86 26.33
CA VAL A 144 6.29 0.89 27.79
C VAL A 144 5.13 0.01 28.29
N PRO A 145 5.33 -0.82 29.32
CA PRO A 145 4.25 -1.67 29.83
C PRO A 145 3.01 -0.89 30.28
N ILE A 146 1.84 -1.48 30.12
CA ILE A 146 0.54 -0.86 30.43
C ILE A 146 0.36 -0.54 31.92
N HIS A 147 1.13 -1.23 32.79
CA HIS A 147 1.15 -1.01 34.23
C HIS A 147 1.89 0.27 34.62
N ALA A 148 2.77 0.81 33.76
CA ALA A 148 3.42 2.08 34.03
C ALA A 148 2.41 3.23 33.88
N LEU A 149 2.59 4.29 34.67
CA LEU A 149 1.70 5.45 34.62
C LEU A 149 1.74 6.14 33.24
N TRP A 150 2.94 6.43 32.75
CA TRP A 150 3.16 7.03 31.44
C TRP A 150 3.55 5.93 30.45
N ASN A 151 2.63 5.53 29.58
CA ASN A 151 2.85 4.48 28.59
C ASN A 151 2.05 4.75 27.31
N ASP A 152 2.47 4.12 26.22
CA ASP A 152 1.78 4.11 24.93
C ASP A 152 0.80 2.93 24.76
N GLY A 153 0.92 1.90 25.61
CA GLY A 153 0.12 0.67 25.51
C GLY A 153 -1.40 0.88 25.68
N ARG A 154 -1.83 1.86 26.47
CA ARG A 154 -3.26 2.15 26.67
C ARG A 154 -3.92 2.63 25.37
N GLU A 155 -3.36 3.65 24.73
CA GLU A 155 -3.92 4.20 23.49
C GLU A 155 -3.78 3.22 22.32
N ASN A 156 -2.64 2.53 22.22
CA ASN A 156 -2.41 1.53 21.18
C ASN A 156 -3.41 0.35 21.28
N LEU A 157 -3.67 -0.17 22.48
CA LEU A 157 -4.62 -1.27 22.67
C LEU A 157 -6.07 -0.81 22.49
N LEU A 158 -6.44 0.35 23.04
CA LEU A 158 -7.79 0.88 22.90
C LEU A 158 -8.14 1.14 21.43
N GLY A 159 -7.25 1.81 20.69
CA GLY A 159 -7.45 2.07 19.27
C GLY A 159 -7.55 0.79 18.44
N ALA A 160 -6.73 -0.23 18.74
CA ALA A 160 -6.83 -1.53 18.07
C ALA A 160 -8.17 -2.22 18.33
N LEU A 161 -8.66 -2.24 19.56
CA LEU A 161 -9.97 -2.83 19.90
C LEU A 161 -11.13 -2.09 19.23
N LEU A 162 -11.10 -0.75 19.23
CA LEU A 162 -12.11 0.08 18.57
C LEU A 162 -12.13 -0.15 17.06
N LEU A 163 -10.95 -0.12 16.41
CA LEU A 163 -10.84 -0.33 14.97
C LEU A 163 -11.31 -1.74 14.55
N ALA A 164 -10.88 -2.78 15.27
CA ALA A 164 -11.28 -4.16 15.00
C ALA A 164 -12.79 -4.41 15.24
N GLY A 165 -13.39 -3.72 16.21
CA GLY A 165 -14.82 -3.84 16.53
C GLY A 165 -15.73 -3.07 15.57
N GLN A 166 -15.32 -1.87 15.16
CA GLN A 166 -16.19 -0.91 14.44
C GLN A 166 -16.04 -0.95 12.92
N TYR A 167 -14.92 -1.44 12.39
CA TYR A 167 -14.62 -1.43 10.96
C TYR A 167 -14.31 -2.83 10.44
N VAL A 168 -14.70 -3.09 9.18
CA VAL A 168 -14.40 -4.33 8.48
C VAL A 168 -13.29 -4.07 7.46
N ILE A 169 -12.05 -4.21 7.91
CA ILE A 169 -10.79 -4.08 7.15
C ILE A 169 -10.24 -5.50 7.00
N PRO A 170 -10.53 -6.23 5.90
CA PRO A 170 -10.26 -7.66 5.77
C PRO A 170 -8.77 -7.96 5.53
N GLU A 171 -7.92 -7.48 6.42
CA GLU A 171 -6.47 -7.52 6.34
C GLU A 171 -5.86 -7.79 7.72
N VAL A 172 -4.63 -8.27 7.70
CA VAL A 172 -3.74 -8.23 8.86
C VAL A 172 -3.08 -6.86 8.88
N CYS A 173 -3.35 -6.11 9.94
CA CYS A 173 -2.90 -4.73 10.13
C CYS A 173 -2.00 -4.60 11.36
N LEU A 174 -1.32 -3.47 11.48
CA LEU A 174 -0.57 -3.06 12.67
C LEU A 174 -1.05 -1.67 13.09
N PHE A 175 -1.43 -1.48 14.35
CA PHE A 175 -1.88 -0.18 14.87
C PHE A 175 -0.92 0.37 15.93
N PHE A 176 -0.33 1.53 15.66
CA PHE A 176 0.57 2.25 16.56
C PHE A 176 0.47 3.75 16.31
N GLN A 177 0.56 4.57 17.37
CA GLN A 177 0.61 6.04 17.26
C GLN A 177 -0.49 6.60 16.34
N ASN A 178 -1.72 6.17 16.61
CA ASN A 178 -2.91 6.62 15.91
C ASN A 178 -2.94 6.31 14.40
N GLN A 179 -2.07 5.42 13.93
CA GLN A 179 -2.01 5.00 12.53
C GLN A 179 -2.24 3.51 12.43
N LEU A 180 -3.05 3.12 11.46
CA LEU A 180 -3.27 1.73 11.08
C LEU A 180 -2.53 1.44 9.78
N PHE A 181 -1.55 0.56 9.82
CA PHE A 181 -0.75 0.15 8.67
C PHE A 181 -1.19 -1.22 8.17
N ARG A 182 -0.94 -1.49 6.87
CA ARG A 182 -0.98 -2.86 6.35
C ARG A 182 0.17 -3.65 6.95
N GLY A 183 -0.11 -4.80 7.56
CA GLY A 183 0.85 -5.54 8.38
C GLY A 183 2.08 -6.04 7.63
N ASN A 184 1.94 -6.43 6.37
CA ASN A 184 3.06 -6.85 5.49
C ASN A 184 3.73 -5.68 4.74
N ARG A 185 3.54 -4.44 5.20
CA ARG A 185 4.21 -3.24 4.68
C ARG A 185 4.98 -2.48 5.75
N VAL A 186 4.93 -2.93 7.01
CA VAL A 186 5.60 -2.28 8.12
C VAL A 186 7.01 -2.80 8.35
N THR A 187 7.86 -1.95 8.88
CA THR A 187 9.14 -2.28 9.51
C THR A 187 9.30 -1.46 10.80
N LYS A 188 10.01 -1.99 11.79
CA LYS A 188 10.37 -1.24 13.00
C LYS A 188 11.55 -0.31 12.68
N VAL A 189 11.41 0.99 12.99
CA VAL A 189 12.40 2.04 12.64
C VAL A 189 12.95 2.79 13.84
N ASP A 190 12.32 2.67 15.01
CA ASP A 190 12.80 3.30 16.25
C ASP A 190 12.68 2.33 17.42
N THR A 191 13.66 2.37 18.33
CA THR A 191 13.77 1.48 19.49
C THR A 191 13.29 2.11 20.79
N ARG A 192 12.96 3.41 20.79
CA ARG A 192 12.59 4.18 21.99
C ARG A 192 11.36 5.04 21.80
N ARG A 193 11.23 5.71 20.65
CA ARG A 193 10.07 6.57 20.37
C ARG A 193 8.82 5.70 20.24
N PHE A 194 7.70 6.23 20.69
CA PHE A 194 6.41 5.54 20.52
C PHE A 194 6.03 5.38 19.04
N ALA A 195 6.51 6.27 18.16
CA ALA A 195 6.44 6.11 16.70
C ALA A 195 7.50 5.10 16.22
N ALA A 196 7.34 3.86 16.66
CA ALA A 196 8.32 2.79 16.49
C ALA A 196 8.28 2.12 15.10
N PHE A 197 7.14 2.21 14.40
CA PHE A 197 6.92 1.55 13.13
C PHE A 197 6.72 2.55 11.99
N CYS A 198 7.12 2.14 10.79
CA CYS A 198 6.92 2.87 9.55
C CYS A 198 6.42 1.92 8.45
N SER A 199 5.58 2.43 7.55
CA SER A 199 5.21 1.77 6.30
C SER A 199 5.80 2.58 5.14
N PRO A 200 7.03 2.26 4.68
CA PRO A 200 7.82 3.19 3.86
C PRO A 200 7.34 3.32 2.42
N ASN A 201 6.77 2.24 1.86
CA ASN A 201 6.35 2.17 0.45
C ASN A 201 4.81 2.11 0.28
N LEU A 202 4.05 2.24 1.37
CA LEU A 202 2.58 2.29 1.32
C LEU A 202 2.04 3.25 2.40
N PRO A 203 1.13 4.19 2.08
CA PRO A 203 0.49 5.03 3.09
C PRO A 203 -0.28 4.19 4.14
N PRO A 204 -0.54 4.75 5.35
CA PRO A 204 -1.42 4.12 6.32
C PRO A 204 -2.81 3.81 5.73
N LEU A 205 -3.39 2.68 6.14
CA LEU A 205 -4.77 2.31 5.81
C LEU A 205 -5.78 3.18 6.56
N ALA A 206 -5.44 3.65 7.76
CA ALA A 206 -6.24 4.61 8.49
C ALA A 206 -5.39 5.51 9.40
N ILE A 207 -5.90 6.72 9.66
CA ILE A 207 -5.34 7.69 10.61
C ILE A 207 -6.45 8.09 11.59
N VAL A 208 -6.14 8.08 12.88
CA VAL A 208 -7.05 8.40 13.97
C VAL A 208 -6.71 9.78 14.55
N GLY A 209 -7.62 10.73 14.40
CA GLY A 209 -7.57 12.05 15.01
C GLY A 209 -8.88 12.36 15.72
N ALA A 210 -9.35 13.61 15.60
CA ALA A 210 -10.73 13.95 15.97
C ALA A 210 -11.73 13.08 15.20
N ASP A 211 -11.42 12.81 13.93
CA ASP A 211 -12.11 11.86 13.06
C ASP A 211 -11.22 10.66 12.72
N VAL A 212 -11.83 9.55 12.32
CA VAL A 212 -11.12 8.37 11.81
C VAL A 212 -11.17 8.38 10.28
N THR A 213 -10.02 8.65 9.65
CA THR A 213 -9.88 8.69 8.19
C THR A 213 -9.37 7.35 7.69
N ILE A 214 -10.13 6.66 6.85
CA ILE A 214 -9.75 5.36 6.26
C ILE A 214 -9.47 5.55 4.77
N ASN A 215 -8.29 5.12 4.32
CA ASN A 215 -7.92 5.09 2.92
C ASN A 215 -8.55 3.88 2.22
N ARG A 216 -9.75 4.08 1.66
CA ARG A 216 -10.58 3.01 1.09
C ARG A 216 -10.02 2.41 -0.20
N GLU A 217 -9.20 3.15 -0.93
CA GLU A 217 -8.57 2.68 -2.16
C GLU A 217 -7.49 1.66 -1.87
N LEU A 218 -6.74 1.86 -0.77
CA LEU A 218 -5.70 0.95 -0.37
C LEU A 218 -6.27 -0.33 0.25
N VAL A 219 -7.38 -0.26 0.96
CA VAL A 219 -7.93 -1.44 1.63
C VAL A 219 -8.40 -2.48 0.61
N ARG A 220 -7.88 -3.70 0.78
CA ARG A 220 -8.28 -4.88 0.02
C ARG A 220 -9.77 -5.16 0.20
N ARG A 221 -10.42 -5.49 -0.90
CA ARG A 221 -11.81 -5.98 -0.87
C ARG A 221 -11.82 -7.41 -0.33
N ALA A 222 -12.81 -7.75 0.50
CA ALA A 222 -13.03 -9.13 0.89
C ALA A 222 -13.27 -9.96 -0.38
N GLY A 223 -12.33 -10.83 -0.74
CA GLY A 223 -12.36 -11.56 -2.00
C GLY A 223 -13.38 -12.69 -1.98
N GLY A 224 -14.40 -12.64 -2.85
CA GLY A 224 -15.28 -13.75 -3.22
C GLY A 224 -16.00 -14.51 -2.08
N LYS A 225 -16.76 -15.56 -2.42
CA LYS A 225 -17.47 -16.42 -1.44
C LYS A 225 -16.55 -17.40 -0.70
N GLY A 226 -15.22 -17.23 -0.76
CA GLY A 226 -14.24 -18.17 -0.21
C GLY A 226 -14.23 -18.16 1.32
N ARG A 227 -14.20 -19.34 1.95
CA ARG A 227 -13.98 -19.47 3.41
C ARG A 227 -12.51 -19.14 3.74
N LEU A 228 -12.26 -18.62 4.95
CA LEU A 228 -10.91 -18.52 5.50
C LEU A 228 -10.19 -19.86 5.37
N MET A 229 -8.96 -19.83 4.86
CA MET A 229 -8.05 -20.97 4.77
C MET A 229 -6.76 -20.62 5.49
N VAL A 230 -6.38 -21.44 6.47
CA VAL A 230 -5.14 -21.26 7.21
C VAL A 230 -4.07 -22.22 6.69
N HIS A 231 -3.00 -21.65 6.13
CA HIS A 231 -1.86 -22.40 5.60
C HIS A 231 -0.86 -22.69 6.71
N SER A 232 -0.92 -23.89 7.28
CA SER A 232 0.01 -24.33 8.32
C SER A 232 1.33 -24.90 7.78
N SER A 233 1.37 -25.27 6.49
CA SER A 233 2.58 -25.77 5.84
C SER A 233 3.39 -24.60 5.28
N VAL A 234 4.40 -24.19 6.04
CA VAL A 234 5.31 -23.09 5.72
C VAL A 234 6.74 -23.61 5.78
N GLU A 235 7.60 -23.16 4.86
CA GLU A 235 9.00 -23.57 4.81
C GLU A 235 9.79 -22.86 5.92
N ARG A 236 10.55 -23.63 6.70
CA ARG A 236 11.33 -23.13 7.83
C ARG A 236 12.80 -22.91 7.46
N ASP A 237 13.29 -23.61 6.45
CA ASP A 237 14.66 -23.50 5.96
C ASP A 237 14.80 -22.28 5.03
N VAL A 238 14.40 -21.10 5.52
CA VAL A 238 14.59 -19.80 4.86
C VAL A 238 15.49 -18.90 5.69
N GLY A 239 16.25 -18.03 5.03
CA GLY A 239 17.19 -17.12 5.68
C GLY A 239 17.13 -15.70 5.14
N LEU A 240 17.80 -14.79 5.83
CA LEU A 240 18.02 -13.42 5.40
C LEU A 240 19.52 -13.13 5.44
N LEU A 241 20.09 -12.70 4.31
CA LEU A 241 21.50 -12.37 4.18
C LEU A 241 21.65 -10.91 3.76
N ARG A 242 22.24 -10.09 4.64
CA ARG A 242 22.55 -8.70 4.34
C ARG A 242 23.92 -8.57 3.71
N LEU A 243 23.99 -8.03 2.48
CA LEU A 243 25.28 -7.76 1.85
C LEU A 243 25.98 -6.56 2.50
N TYR A 244 27.31 -6.61 2.55
CA TYR A 244 28.14 -5.48 2.94
C TYR A 244 29.32 -5.33 1.98
N PRO A 245 29.88 -4.12 1.80
CA PRO A 245 31.02 -3.91 0.93
C PRO A 245 32.18 -4.84 1.29
N GLY A 246 32.62 -5.65 0.32
CA GLY A 246 33.73 -6.60 0.52
C GLY A 246 33.34 -7.97 1.10
N ILE A 247 32.05 -8.28 1.30
CA ILE A 247 31.62 -9.62 1.77
C ILE A 247 32.28 -10.75 0.96
N PRO A 248 33.00 -11.69 1.59
CA PRO A 248 33.80 -12.68 0.88
C PRO A 248 32.93 -13.84 0.35
N ALA A 249 33.24 -14.33 -0.85
CA ALA A 249 32.50 -15.43 -1.47
C ALA A 249 32.44 -16.71 -0.61
N PRO A 250 33.52 -17.12 0.12
CA PRO A 250 33.45 -18.25 1.05
C PRO A 250 32.39 -18.10 2.15
N LEU A 251 32.13 -16.88 2.64
CA LEU A 251 31.09 -16.63 3.64
C LEU A 251 29.69 -16.79 3.03
N VAL A 252 29.48 -16.24 1.83
CA VAL A 252 28.23 -16.44 1.08
C VAL A 252 28.01 -17.93 0.80
N ARG A 253 29.04 -18.66 0.37
CA ARG A 253 28.97 -20.10 0.15
C ARG A 253 28.54 -20.86 1.41
N ALA A 254 29.14 -20.54 2.55
CA ALA A 254 28.83 -21.17 3.83
C ALA A 254 27.39 -20.89 4.26
N PHE A 255 26.91 -19.65 4.06
CA PHE A 255 25.55 -19.25 4.38
C PHE A 255 24.50 -19.97 3.50
N LEU A 256 24.81 -20.20 2.22
CA LEU A 256 23.90 -20.81 1.23
C LEU A 256 24.01 -22.35 1.15
N GLN A 257 24.55 -23.00 2.18
CA GLN A 257 24.62 -24.46 2.24
C GLN A 257 23.24 -25.09 2.55
N PRO A 258 23.00 -26.34 2.12
CA PRO A 258 21.88 -27.13 2.61
C PRO A 258 21.85 -27.20 4.15
N PRO A 259 20.65 -27.26 4.79
CA PRO A 259 19.35 -27.56 4.19
C PRO A 259 18.59 -26.36 3.60
N LEU A 260 19.16 -25.15 3.60
CA LEU A 260 18.50 -23.91 3.16
C LEU A 260 17.78 -24.07 1.81
N LYS A 261 16.53 -23.61 1.74
CA LYS A 261 15.65 -23.67 0.55
C LYS A 261 15.42 -22.31 -0.09
N GLY A 262 15.48 -21.25 0.70
CA GLY A 262 15.37 -19.89 0.20
C GLY A 262 16.13 -18.88 1.03
N VAL A 263 16.53 -17.77 0.40
CA VAL A 263 17.14 -16.64 1.09
C VAL A 263 16.58 -15.33 0.56
N VAL A 264 16.31 -14.39 1.46
CA VAL A 264 16.16 -12.97 1.15
C VAL A 264 17.55 -12.35 1.20
N LEU A 265 18.03 -11.87 0.05
CA LEU A 265 19.30 -11.18 -0.07
C LEU A 265 19.02 -9.67 -0.02
N GLU A 266 19.49 -9.00 1.02
CA GLU A 266 19.42 -7.54 1.09
C GLU A 266 20.64 -6.94 0.36
N THR A 267 20.38 -6.04 -0.58
CA THR A 267 21.37 -5.50 -1.53
C THR A 267 21.37 -3.97 -1.55
N PHE A 268 22.36 -3.36 -2.21
CA PHE A 268 22.58 -1.91 -2.15
C PHE A 268 21.67 -1.12 -3.09
N GLY A 269 21.18 0.04 -2.65
CA GLY A 269 20.47 0.99 -3.50
C GLY A 269 19.27 0.34 -4.20
N SER A 270 19.19 0.45 -5.52
CA SER A 270 18.10 -0.12 -6.32
C SER A 270 18.22 -1.63 -6.59
N GLY A 271 18.92 -2.40 -5.75
CA GLY A 271 19.03 -3.86 -5.92
C GLY A 271 20.42 -4.39 -6.32
N ASN A 272 21.46 -3.59 -6.14
CA ASN A 272 22.81 -3.84 -6.64
C ASN A 272 23.65 -4.68 -5.67
N GLY A 273 24.41 -5.65 -6.20
CA GLY A 273 25.39 -6.44 -5.45
C GLY A 273 26.80 -6.35 -6.05
N PRO A 274 27.83 -6.84 -5.34
CA PRO A 274 29.18 -6.95 -5.88
C PRO A 274 29.20 -7.85 -7.13
N THR A 275 29.80 -7.37 -8.21
CA THR A 275 29.86 -8.10 -9.50
C THR A 275 31.11 -8.98 -9.65
N LYS A 276 31.86 -9.19 -8.56
CA LYS A 276 33.06 -10.03 -8.58
C LYS A 276 32.69 -11.47 -8.99
N PRO A 277 33.45 -12.11 -9.91
CA PRO A 277 33.04 -13.37 -10.51
C PRO A 277 32.83 -14.52 -9.52
N ASP A 278 33.67 -14.60 -8.48
CA ASP A 278 33.58 -15.61 -7.43
C ASP A 278 32.26 -15.55 -6.65
N LEU A 279 31.81 -14.34 -6.28
CA LEU A 279 30.54 -14.17 -5.56
C LEU A 279 29.33 -14.47 -6.43
N LEU A 280 29.32 -13.99 -7.69
CA LEU A 280 28.25 -14.31 -8.63
C LEU A 280 28.18 -15.82 -8.91
N GLN A 281 29.33 -16.51 -8.93
CA GLN A 281 29.38 -17.96 -9.08
C GLN A 281 28.74 -18.69 -7.89
N GLU A 282 28.94 -18.24 -6.66
CA GLU A 282 28.30 -18.84 -5.48
C GLU A 282 26.76 -18.69 -5.52
N LEU A 283 26.26 -17.53 -5.98
CA LEU A 283 24.82 -17.30 -6.17
C LEU A 283 24.24 -18.21 -7.26
N ARG A 284 24.92 -18.32 -8.42
CA ARG A 284 24.51 -19.24 -9.50
C ARG A 284 24.50 -20.68 -9.03
N ALA A 285 25.57 -21.13 -8.37
CA ALA A 285 25.65 -22.49 -7.85
C ALA A 285 24.53 -22.77 -6.83
N ALA A 286 24.15 -21.79 -6.00
CA ALA A 286 23.01 -21.93 -5.09
C ALA A 286 21.68 -22.04 -5.85
N ALA A 287 21.45 -21.19 -6.85
CA ALA A 287 20.26 -21.24 -7.69
C ALA A 287 20.15 -22.58 -8.47
N GLU A 288 21.26 -23.11 -8.98
CA GLU A 288 21.36 -24.42 -9.65
C GLU A 288 21.04 -25.59 -8.70
N ARG A 289 21.39 -25.47 -7.41
CA ARG A 289 20.95 -26.43 -6.37
C ARG A 289 19.45 -26.35 -6.05
N GLY A 290 18.73 -25.41 -6.64
CA GLY A 290 17.31 -25.19 -6.41
C GLY A 290 17.00 -24.20 -5.28
N LEU A 291 18.00 -23.49 -4.75
CA LEU A 291 17.77 -22.42 -3.77
C LEU A 291 17.05 -21.23 -4.44
N VAL A 292 15.99 -20.73 -3.81
CA VAL A 292 15.31 -19.51 -4.27
C VAL A 292 15.91 -18.28 -3.59
N ILE A 293 16.39 -17.32 -4.38
CA ILE A 293 17.01 -16.10 -3.87
C ILE A 293 16.12 -14.90 -4.22
N VAL A 294 15.58 -14.21 -3.22
CA VAL A 294 14.78 -12.98 -3.40
C VAL A 294 15.67 -11.78 -3.11
N ASN A 295 15.80 -10.85 -4.04
CA ASN A 295 16.59 -9.64 -3.91
C ASN A 295 15.72 -8.50 -3.35
N CYS A 296 16.03 -8.03 -2.14
CA CYS A 296 15.42 -6.84 -1.53
C CYS A 296 16.48 -5.75 -1.35
N THR A 297 16.05 -4.49 -1.32
CA THR A 297 16.97 -3.38 -1.05
C THR A 297 17.23 -3.22 0.45
N HIS A 298 18.43 -2.79 0.82
CA HIS A 298 18.74 -2.28 2.17
C HIS A 298 18.01 -0.99 2.51
N CYS A 299 17.62 -0.22 1.49
CA CYS A 299 17.04 1.09 1.65
C CYS A 299 15.67 0.96 2.31
N LEU A 300 15.39 1.82 3.28
CA LEU A 300 14.10 1.83 3.96
C LEU A 300 12.95 2.06 2.97
N GLN A 301 13.15 2.91 1.96
CA GLN A 301 12.17 3.26 0.94
C GLN A 301 12.75 3.05 -0.46
N GLY A 302 11.88 2.69 -1.41
CA GLY A 302 12.23 2.43 -2.80
C GLY A 302 12.00 0.97 -3.20
N ALA A 303 12.43 0.64 -4.41
CA ALA A 303 12.23 -0.68 -5.01
C ALA A 303 13.52 -1.19 -5.67
N VAL A 304 13.63 -2.52 -5.78
CA VAL A 304 14.64 -3.17 -6.62
C VAL A 304 14.26 -3.03 -8.09
N THR A 305 15.19 -2.47 -8.88
CA THR A 305 15.07 -2.23 -10.33
C THR A 305 16.26 -2.81 -11.09
N SER A 306 16.15 -2.88 -12.42
CA SER A 306 17.20 -3.39 -13.31
C SER A 306 17.99 -2.29 -14.02
N ASP A 307 18.00 -1.07 -13.48
CA ASP A 307 18.54 0.11 -14.16
C ASP A 307 20.08 0.11 -14.30
N TYR A 308 20.77 -0.73 -13.51
CA TYR A 308 22.23 -0.80 -13.46
C TYR A 308 22.73 -2.18 -13.86
N GLY A 309 23.91 -2.22 -14.52
CA GLY A 309 24.56 -3.49 -14.89
C GLY A 309 24.85 -4.42 -13.70
N ALA A 310 25.05 -3.88 -12.49
CA ALA A 310 25.18 -4.67 -11.28
C ALA A 310 23.86 -5.37 -10.88
N GLY A 311 22.72 -4.69 -11.00
CA GLY A 311 21.39 -5.29 -10.82
C GLY A 311 21.09 -6.36 -11.87
N VAL A 312 21.45 -6.10 -13.14
CA VAL A 312 21.32 -7.10 -14.23
C VAL A 312 22.18 -8.34 -13.96
N ALA A 313 23.41 -8.16 -13.46
CA ALA A 313 24.29 -9.28 -13.12
C ALA A 313 23.73 -10.13 -11.97
N MET A 314 23.11 -9.50 -10.97
CA MET A 314 22.42 -10.19 -9.87
C MET A 314 21.19 -10.97 -10.37
N ALA A 315 20.39 -10.38 -11.25
CA ALA A 315 19.26 -11.07 -11.88
C ALA A 315 19.74 -12.28 -12.71
N GLY A 316 20.80 -12.08 -13.51
CA GLY A 316 21.46 -13.15 -14.28
C GLY A 316 22.14 -14.22 -13.43
N ALA A 317 22.32 -13.99 -12.13
CA ALA A 317 22.80 -15.01 -11.18
C ALA A 317 21.66 -15.86 -10.58
N GLY A 318 20.41 -15.68 -11.03
CA GLY A 318 19.26 -16.49 -10.64
C GLY A 318 18.39 -15.90 -9.53
N THR A 319 18.58 -14.61 -9.18
CA THR A 319 17.78 -13.90 -8.18
C THR A 319 16.41 -13.45 -8.73
N VAL A 320 15.43 -13.33 -7.84
CA VAL A 320 14.08 -12.85 -8.12
C VAL A 320 13.92 -11.47 -7.48
N SER A 321 13.42 -10.47 -8.20
CA SER A 321 13.19 -9.15 -7.62
C SER A 321 12.12 -9.21 -6.52
N GLY A 322 12.43 -8.62 -5.36
CA GLY A 322 11.46 -8.34 -4.30
C GLY A 322 10.71 -7.02 -4.48
N PHE A 323 11.03 -6.25 -5.54
CA PHE A 323 10.50 -4.91 -5.79
C PHE A 323 10.59 -4.01 -4.55
N ASP A 324 9.46 -3.50 -4.07
CA ASP A 324 9.34 -2.58 -2.92
C ASP A 324 8.90 -3.27 -1.62
N MET A 325 8.97 -4.61 -1.56
CA MET A 325 8.68 -5.37 -0.34
C MET A 325 9.66 -4.99 0.78
N THR A 326 9.16 -5.00 2.03
CA THR A 326 10.04 -5.06 3.19
C THR A 326 10.69 -6.43 3.30
N SER A 327 11.84 -6.52 3.98
CA SER A 327 12.53 -7.80 4.18
C SER A 327 11.69 -8.80 4.98
N GLU A 328 10.87 -8.31 5.93
CA GLU A 328 9.93 -9.12 6.71
C GLU A 328 8.86 -9.75 5.81
N ALA A 329 8.28 -8.97 4.91
CA ALA A 329 7.29 -9.43 3.96
C ALA A 329 7.88 -10.41 2.94
N ALA A 330 9.09 -10.12 2.43
CA ALA A 330 9.80 -11.00 1.50
C ALA A 330 10.13 -12.36 2.15
N LEU A 331 10.58 -12.37 3.40
CA LEU A 331 10.90 -13.61 4.12
C LEU A 331 9.64 -14.43 4.41
N ALA A 332 8.56 -13.76 4.84
CA ALA A 332 7.27 -14.40 5.06
C ALA A 332 6.68 -14.98 3.76
N LYS A 333 6.74 -14.23 2.66
CA LYS A 333 6.30 -14.68 1.34
C LYS A 333 7.11 -15.86 0.83
N LEU A 334 8.43 -15.81 1.01
CA LEU A 334 9.33 -16.90 0.63
C LEU A 334 9.02 -18.18 1.40
N SER A 335 8.86 -18.09 2.71
CA SER A 335 8.44 -19.21 3.56
C SER A 335 7.09 -19.79 3.13
N TYR A 336 6.09 -18.93 2.90
CA TYR A 336 4.76 -19.32 2.43
C TYR A 336 4.81 -20.03 1.08
N VAL A 337 5.42 -19.39 0.07
CA VAL A 337 5.45 -19.92 -1.30
C VAL A 337 6.24 -21.22 -1.39
N LEU A 338 7.33 -21.38 -0.64
CA LEU A 338 8.09 -22.64 -0.58
C LEU A 338 7.33 -23.74 0.17
N GLY A 339 6.49 -23.39 1.16
CA GLY A 339 5.65 -24.33 1.89
C GLY A 339 4.47 -24.90 1.09
N LEU A 340 4.03 -24.22 0.02
CA LEU A 340 2.90 -24.69 -0.79
C LEU A 340 3.18 -26.08 -1.44
N PRO A 341 2.30 -27.07 -1.29
CA PRO A 341 2.51 -28.40 -1.83
C PRO A 341 2.30 -28.45 -3.35
N GLY A 342 2.96 -29.39 -4.03
CA GLY A 342 2.70 -29.70 -5.44
C GLY A 342 3.17 -28.66 -6.47
N LEU A 343 3.91 -27.62 -6.06
CA LEU A 343 4.43 -26.60 -6.98
C LEU A 343 5.89 -26.85 -7.37
N GLY A 344 6.18 -26.76 -8.67
CA GLY A 344 7.55 -26.72 -9.20
C GLY A 344 8.23 -25.37 -8.98
N LEU A 345 9.57 -25.34 -9.11
CA LEU A 345 10.39 -24.15 -8.84
C LEU A 345 9.97 -22.92 -9.67
N SER A 346 9.67 -23.11 -10.96
CA SER A 346 9.24 -22.02 -11.85
C SER A 346 7.95 -21.36 -11.35
N ARG A 347 6.95 -22.17 -10.98
CA ARG A 347 5.68 -21.66 -10.46
C ARG A 347 5.84 -20.93 -9.12
N ARG A 348 6.77 -21.39 -8.28
CA ARG A 348 7.12 -20.69 -7.03
C ARG A 348 7.73 -19.32 -7.31
N LYS A 349 8.67 -19.23 -8.27
CA LYS A 349 9.24 -17.95 -8.71
C LYS A 349 8.17 -16.99 -9.27
N GLU A 350 7.20 -17.51 -10.04
CA GLU A 350 6.06 -16.72 -10.53
C GLU A 350 5.18 -16.16 -9.40
N LEU A 351 4.95 -16.93 -8.33
CA LEU A 351 4.19 -16.45 -7.17
C LEU A 351 4.95 -15.39 -6.39
N LEU A 352 6.28 -15.48 -6.32
CA LEU A 352 7.12 -14.52 -5.60
C LEU A 352 7.11 -13.12 -6.24
N VAL A 353 6.93 -13.04 -7.56
CA VAL A 353 6.85 -11.76 -8.30
C VAL A 353 5.43 -11.20 -8.45
N ARG A 354 4.41 -11.84 -7.88
CA ARG A 354 3.01 -11.35 -7.88
C ARG A 354 2.64 -10.73 -6.55
N ASP A 355 1.85 -9.66 -6.55
CA ASP A 355 1.26 -9.15 -5.31
C ASP A 355 0.21 -10.15 -4.78
N LEU A 356 0.50 -10.85 -3.68
CA LEU A 356 -0.41 -11.88 -3.15
C LEU A 356 -1.32 -11.34 -2.06
N ARG A 357 -0.85 -10.35 -1.29
CA ARG A 357 -1.47 -9.88 -0.05
C ARG A 357 -1.35 -8.35 0.13
N GLY A 358 -1.02 -7.60 -0.92
CA GLY A 358 -0.82 -6.16 -0.86
C GLY A 358 0.58 -5.75 -0.37
N GLU A 359 1.51 -6.71 -0.24
CA GLU A 359 2.86 -6.51 0.29
C GLU A 359 3.80 -5.82 -0.70
N MET A 360 3.44 -5.81 -1.98
CA MET A 360 4.32 -5.46 -3.07
C MET A 360 3.57 -4.63 -4.11
N THR A 361 4.23 -3.59 -4.59
CA THR A 361 3.86 -2.83 -5.78
C THR A 361 4.81 -3.30 -6.86
N PRO A 362 4.43 -4.30 -7.68
CA PRO A 362 5.18 -4.52 -8.91
C PRO A 362 5.22 -3.18 -9.66
N PRO A 363 6.31 -2.87 -10.40
CA PRO A 363 6.28 -1.74 -11.32
C PRO A 363 4.98 -1.84 -12.09
N ALA A 364 4.36 -0.70 -12.39
CA ALA A 364 3.38 -0.69 -13.44
C ALA A 364 4.08 -1.37 -14.61
N VAL A 365 3.73 -2.64 -14.84
CA VAL A 365 3.70 -3.17 -16.16
C VAL A 365 2.79 -2.10 -16.77
N ASP A 366 3.37 -1.16 -17.53
CA ASP A 366 2.82 -0.89 -18.85
C ASP A 366 2.34 -2.25 -19.25
N GLU A 367 1.04 -2.49 -19.11
CA GLU A 367 0.53 -3.78 -19.45
C GLU A 367 1.11 -3.98 -20.83
N LEU A 368 2.05 -4.91 -20.90
CA LEU A 368 2.13 -5.82 -21.99
C LEU A 368 0.73 -6.50 -21.98
N TRP A 369 -0.34 -5.76 -22.33
CA TRP A 369 -0.89 -5.81 -23.67
C TRP A 369 0.30 -6.02 -24.58
N SER A 370 0.80 -7.27 -24.58
CA SER A 370 1.50 -7.84 -25.68
C SER A 370 0.63 -7.48 -26.84
N SER A 371 1.00 -6.39 -27.53
CA SER A 371 0.69 -6.12 -28.91
C SER A 371 -0.51 -6.97 -29.34
N VAL A 372 -1.71 -6.61 -28.87
CA VAL A 372 -2.86 -6.83 -29.73
C VAL A 372 -2.70 -5.70 -30.72
N GLN A 373 -1.78 -5.93 -31.66
CA GLN A 373 -1.80 -5.23 -32.91
C GLN A 373 -3.22 -5.42 -33.46
N GLY A 374 -3.88 -4.29 -33.67
CA GLY A 374 -5.10 -4.19 -34.42
C GLY A 374 -6.32 -4.13 -33.52
N ASN A 375 -7.00 -2.98 -33.54
CA ASN A 375 -8.26 -2.71 -34.25
C ASN A 375 -9.35 -3.81 -34.19
N ALA A 376 -9.04 -5.10 -34.04
CA ALA A 376 -9.97 -6.22 -34.10
C ALA A 376 -10.82 -6.42 -32.84
N LEU A 377 -10.35 -6.06 -31.64
CA LEU A 377 -11.12 -6.25 -30.41
C LEU A 377 -12.09 -5.09 -30.18
N SER A 378 -11.65 -3.86 -30.43
CA SER A 378 -12.50 -2.66 -30.47
C SER A 378 -13.52 -2.74 -31.63
N HIS A 379 -13.09 -3.05 -32.86
CA HIS A 379 -14.04 -3.25 -33.96
C HIS A 379 -14.91 -4.50 -33.79
N GLY A 380 -14.38 -5.59 -33.22
CA GLY A 380 -15.14 -6.82 -33.01
C GLY A 380 -16.27 -6.64 -31.99
N VAL A 381 -16.03 -5.89 -30.92
CA VAL A 381 -17.08 -5.52 -29.95
C VAL A 381 -18.03 -4.48 -30.55
N ALA A 382 -17.53 -3.49 -31.30
CA ALA A 382 -18.39 -2.52 -32.00
C ALA A 382 -19.30 -3.17 -33.06
N GLN A 383 -18.80 -4.14 -33.82
CA GLN A 383 -19.59 -4.94 -34.77
C GLN A 383 -20.57 -5.89 -34.08
N LEU A 384 -20.23 -6.42 -32.90
CA LEU A 384 -21.18 -7.23 -32.13
C LEU A 384 -22.34 -6.38 -31.60
N LEU A 385 -22.06 -5.13 -31.20
CA LEU A 385 -23.04 -4.16 -30.72
C LEU A 385 -23.91 -3.57 -31.85
N SER A 386 -23.58 -3.78 -33.12
CA SER A 386 -24.38 -3.33 -34.27
C SER A 386 -25.43 -4.36 -34.75
N LEU A 387 -25.50 -5.55 -34.12
CA LEU A 387 -26.28 -6.69 -34.63
C LEU A 387 -27.60 -7.00 -33.88
N SER A 388 -28.16 -6.14 -33.01
CA SER A 388 -29.53 -6.36 -32.50
C SER A 388 -30.26 -5.09 -32.02
N GLN A 389 -31.60 -5.10 -32.07
CA GLN A 389 -32.48 -4.03 -31.55
C GLN A 389 -32.63 -4.05 -30.01
N GLU A 390 -32.18 -5.10 -29.33
CA GLU A 390 -32.14 -5.19 -27.85
C GLU A 390 -30.79 -4.71 -27.30
N ALA A 391 -29.86 -4.30 -28.17
CA ALA A 391 -28.50 -3.89 -27.84
C ALA A 391 -28.37 -2.44 -27.36
N ASP A 392 -29.41 -1.61 -27.44
CA ASP A 392 -29.31 -0.18 -27.14
C ASP A 392 -28.96 0.05 -25.65
N ALA A 393 -29.63 -0.63 -24.71
CA ALA A 393 -29.33 -0.48 -23.28
C ALA A 393 -27.94 -1.01 -22.87
N VAL A 394 -27.45 -2.06 -23.56
CA VAL A 394 -26.10 -2.59 -23.33
C VAL A 394 -25.05 -1.69 -23.97
N ARG A 395 -25.35 -1.12 -25.14
CA ARG A 395 -24.51 -0.13 -25.81
C ARG A 395 -24.39 1.13 -24.96
N ASP A 396 -25.48 1.68 -24.45
CA ASP A 396 -25.47 2.85 -23.57
C ASP A 396 -24.68 2.59 -22.27
N ALA A 397 -24.74 1.38 -21.74
CA ALA A 397 -24.00 1.01 -20.54
C ALA A 397 -22.49 0.81 -20.77
N LEU A 398 -22.07 0.37 -21.96
CA LEU A 398 -20.67 0.01 -22.27
C LEU A 398 -19.93 1.07 -23.09
N ALA A 399 -20.65 1.87 -23.88
CA ALA A 399 -20.06 2.87 -24.77
C ALA A 399 -19.17 3.88 -24.04
N PRO A 400 -19.53 4.43 -22.86
CA PRO A 400 -18.65 5.37 -22.16
C PRO A 400 -17.31 4.73 -21.74
N SER A 401 -17.35 3.46 -21.30
CA SER A 401 -16.15 2.72 -20.91
C SER A 401 -15.27 2.37 -22.11
N LEU A 402 -15.87 1.98 -23.24
CA LEU A 402 -15.15 1.69 -24.48
C LEU A 402 -14.54 2.95 -25.09
N ALA A 403 -15.28 4.06 -25.07
CA ALA A 403 -14.80 5.36 -25.53
C ALA A 403 -13.63 5.86 -24.67
N CYS A 404 -13.70 5.70 -23.35
CA CYS A 404 -12.55 5.98 -22.47
C CYS A 404 -11.32 5.12 -22.80
N ALA A 405 -11.51 3.83 -23.06
CA ALA A 405 -10.42 2.94 -23.42
C ALA A 405 -9.77 3.33 -24.76
N ALA A 406 -10.59 3.59 -25.79
CA ALA A 406 -10.12 4.06 -27.10
C ALA A 406 -9.38 5.40 -26.99
N ALA A 407 -9.93 6.34 -26.21
CA ALA A 407 -9.35 7.65 -25.99
C ALA A 407 -8.00 7.58 -25.26
N HIS A 408 -7.85 6.68 -24.29
CA HIS A 408 -6.58 6.44 -23.60
C HIS A 408 -5.51 5.88 -24.54
N ALA A 409 -5.90 4.94 -25.41
CA ALA A 409 -5.02 4.30 -26.38
C ALA A 409 -4.68 5.20 -27.59
N GLY A 410 -5.41 6.31 -27.79
CA GLY A 410 -5.25 7.19 -28.94
C GLY A 410 -5.89 6.64 -30.23
N ASP A 411 -6.78 5.65 -30.12
CA ASP A 411 -7.44 5.00 -31.26
C ASP A 411 -8.61 5.87 -31.78
N LEU A 412 -8.27 6.83 -32.64
CA LEU A 412 -9.22 7.75 -33.26
C LEU A 412 -10.27 7.03 -34.11
N GLU A 413 -9.89 5.95 -34.80
CA GLU A 413 -10.80 5.17 -35.65
C GLU A 413 -11.87 4.48 -34.80
N ALA A 414 -11.47 3.81 -33.71
CA ALA A 414 -12.44 3.18 -32.81
C ALA A 414 -13.35 4.21 -32.14
N LEU A 415 -12.83 5.37 -31.75
CA LEU A 415 -13.65 6.43 -31.18
C LEU A 415 -14.67 6.98 -32.19
N GLN A 416 -14.28 7.17 -33.46
CA GLN A 416 -15.18 7.59 -34.54
C GLN A 416 -16.29 6.56 -34.78
N VAL A 417 -15.94 5.27 -34.83
CA VAL A 417 -16.94 4.20 -34.97
C VAL A 417 -17.93 4.21 -33.80
N LEU A 418 -17.46 4.41 -32.56
CA LEU A 418 -18.34 4.51 -31.39
C LEU A 418 -19.26 5.74 -31.48
N ALA A 419 -18.77 6.87 -31.98
CA ALA A 419 -19.59 8.07 -32.19
C ALA A 419 -20.65 7.87 -33.30
N GLU A 420 -20.29 7.24 -34.41
CA GLU A 420 -21.22 6.92 -35.52
C GLU A 420 -22.32 5.94 -35.09
N LEU A 421 -22.02 5.05 -34.13
CA LEU A 421 -22.99 4.12 -33.54
C LEU A 421 -23.91 4.77 -32.48
N GLY A 422 -23.91 6.10 -32.39
CA GLY A 422 -24.75 6.86 -31.45
C GLY A 422 -24.16 7.02 -30.04
N GLY A 423 -22.88 6.72 -29.85
CA GLY A 423 -22.19 6.91 -28.58
C GLY A 423 -21.97 8.39 -28.28
N ASP A 424 -22.59 8.89 -27.21
CA ASP A 424 -22.35 10.23 -26.71
C ASP A 424 -20.99 10.29 -26.00
N LEU A 425 -20.03 10.99 -26.62
CA LEU A 425 -18.67 11.16 -26.13
C LEU A 425 -18.57 12.09 -24.90
N SER A 426 -19.69 12.67 -24.46
CA SER A 426 -19.78 13.42 -23.20
C SER A 426 -20.15 12.54 -22.01
N LEU A 427 -20.56 11.29 -22.23
CA LEU A 427 -20.96 10.39 -21.15
C LEU A 427 -19.77 9.91 -20.33
N GLU A 428 -20.06 9.68 -19.06
CA GLU A 428 -19.11 9.25 -18.05
C GLU A 428 -19.12 7.72 -17.90
N ASP A 429 -17.94 7.13 -17.73
CA ASP A 429 -17.82 5.74 -17.32
C ASP A 429 -18.27 5.54 -15.85
N PHE A 430 -18.20 4.31 -15.35
CA PHE A 430 -18.59 4.00 -13.96
C PHE A 430 -17.75 4.72 -12.89
N SER A 431 -16.67 5.39 -13.28
CA SER A 431 -15.79 6.20 -12.43
C SER A 431 -16.00 7.70 -12.63
N GLY A 432 -17.04 8.12 -13.37
CA GLY A 432 -17.27 9.54 -13.67
C GLY A 432 -16.35 10.09 -14.76
N ARG A 433 -15.56 9.25 -15.43
CA ARG A 433 -14.56 9.73 -16.40
C ARG A 433 -15.19 9.83 -17.78
N THR A 434 -14.96 10.97 -18.41
CA THR A 434 -15.22 11.15 -19.84
C THR A 434 -14.04 10.67 -20.68
N PRO A 435 -14.22 10.40 -21.99
CA PRO A 435 -13.12 10.13 -22.92
C PRO A 435 -12.00 11.19 -22.87
N LEU A 436 -12.34 12.44 -22.57
CA LEU A 436 -11.34 13.51 -22.44
C LEU A 436 -10.42 13.30 -21.22
N HIS A 437 -10.94 12.81 -20.09
CA HIS A 437 -10.09 12.42 -18.95
C HIS A 437 -9.09 11.32 -19.34
N ALA A 438 -9.57 10.32 -20.09
CA ALA A 438 -8.76 9.18 -20.48
C ALA A 438 -7.67 9.55 -21.51
N ALA A 439 -8.02 10.38 -22.51
CA ALA A 439 -7.07 10.94 -23.47
C ALA A 439 -6.04 11.85 -22.80
N ALA A 440 -6.47 12.69 -21.85
CA ALA A 440 -5.59 13.59 -21.12
C ALA A 440 -4.60 12.83 -20.23
N ARG A 441 -5.05 11.75 -19.58
CA ARG A 441 -4.20 10.85 -18.79
C ARG A 441 -3.20 10.08 -19.67
N GLY A 442 -3.62 9.67 -20.86
CA GLY A 442 -2.79 8.94 -21.83
C GLY A 442 -1.84 9.81 -22.65
N GLY A 443 -1.92 11.15 -22.55
CA GLY A 443 -1.06 12.06 -23.30
C GLY A 443 -1.41 12.18 -24.80
N GLN A 444 -2.62 11.77 -25.20
CA GLN A 444 -3.01 11.63 -26.60
C GLN A 444 -3.47 12.97 -27.21
N ALA A 445 -2.54 13.84 -27.60
CA ALA A 445 -2.84 15.19 -28.10
C ALA A 445 -3.82 15.23 -29.30
N GLY A 446 -3.67 14.31 -30.26
CA GLY A 446 -4.58 14.20 -31.41
C GLY A 446 -6.00 13.84 -30.99
N MET A 447 -6.13 12.93 -30.01
CA MET A 447 -7.42 12.52 -29.44
C MET A 447 -8.08 13.66 -28.65
N VAL A 448 -7.30 14.36 -27.84
CA VAL A 448 -7.77 15.54 -27.09
C VAL A 448 -8.29 16.61 -28.05
N THR A 449 -7.59 16.85 -29.16
CA THR A 449 -8.04 17.81 -30.19
C THR A 449 -9.39 17.41 -30.78
N ALA A 450 -9.56 16.14 -31.16
CA ALA A 450 -10.81 15.63 -31.73
C ALA A 450 -11.99 15.70 -30.73
N LEU A 451 -11.75 15.35 -29.46
CA LEU A 451 -12.75 15.42 -28.41
C LEU A 451 -13.17 16.87 -28.11
N LEU A 452 -12.22 17.80 -28.03
CA LEU A 452 -12.52 19.22 -27.82
C LEU A 452 -13.33 19.84 -28.98
N GLN A 453 -13.05 19.43 -30.23
CA GLN A 453 -13.87 19.83 -31.39
C GLN A 453 -15.30 19.29 -31.33
N SER A 454 -15.53 18.21 -30.59
CA SER A 454 -16.85 17.61 -30.38
C SER A 454 -17.68 18.33 -29.30
N GLY A 455 -17.13 19.36 -28.65
CA GLY A 455 -17.85 20.21 -27.70
C GLY A 455 -18.01 19.60 -26.29
N VAL A 456 -17.18 18.62 -25.92
CA VAL A 456 -17.18 18.04 -24.57
C VAL A 456 -16.77 19.07 -23.51
N ASP A 457 -17.29 18.94 -22.28
CA ASP A 457 -16.91 19.80 -21.17
C ASP A 457 -15.43 19.57 -20.79
N VAL A 458 -14.62 20.61 -21.02
CA VAL A 458 -13.19 20.61 -20.74
C VAL A 458 -12.85 20.61 -19.24
N ASN A 459 -13.79 21.08 -18.41
CA ASN A 459 -13.65 21.20 -16.96
C ASN A 459 -14.46 20.15 -16.19
N ALA A 460 -14.99 19.13 -16.89
CA ALA A 460 -15.65 18.00 -16.27
C ALA A 460 -14.77 17.40 -15.16
N ARG A 461 -15.41 16.86 -14.13
CA ARG A 461 -14.72 16.24 -12.98
C ARG A 461 -15.17 14.81 -12.83
N ASP A 462 -14.19 13.91 -12.70
CA ASP A 462 -14.48 12.52 -12.35
C ASP A 462 -14.95 12.38 -10.89
N GLN A 463 -15.27 11.14 -10.47
CA GLN A 463 -15.73 10.87 -9.10
C GLN A 463 -14.68 11.23 -8.03
N ASP A 464 -13.41 11.35 -8.41
CA ASP A 464 -12.30 11.76 -7.53
C ASP A 464 -12.11 13.29 -7.53
N GLY A 465 -12.96 14.01 -8.29
CA GLY A 465 -12.90 15.46 -8.44
C GLY A 465 -11.79 15.94 -9.37
N LEU A 466 -11.13 15.05 -10.12
CA LEU A 466 -10.01 15.40 -11.00
C LEU A 466 -10.53 15.88 -12.35
N SER A 467 -9.96 16.97 -12.86
CA SER A 467 -10.22 17.44 -14.23
C SER A 467 -9.27 16.81 -15.25
N PRO A 468 -9.61 16.80 -16.55
CA PRO A 468 -8.68 16.40 -17.61
C PRO A 468 -7.35 17.17 -17.55
N LEU A 469 -7.40 18.47 -17.21
CA LEU A 469 -6.20 19.30 -17.06
C LEU A 469 -5.29 18.77 -15.93
N LEU A 470 -5.86 18.44 -14.78
CA LEU A 470 -5.08 17.93 -13.66
C LEU A 470 -4.50 16.54 -13.96
N LEU A 471 -5.22 15.68 -14.68
CA LEU A 471 -4.70 14.40 -15.15
C LEU A 471 -3.51 14.57 -16.12
N ALA A 472 -3.59 15.54 -17.04
CA ALA A 472 -2.48 15.88 -17.94
C ALA A 472 -1.26 16.43 -17.18
N VAL A 473 -1.48 17.26 -16.15
CA VAL A 473 -0.42 17.77 -15.25
C VAL A 473 0.27 16.64 -14.51
N ARG A 474 -0.49 15.73 -13.91
CA ARG A 474 0.06 14.56 -13.19
C ARG A 474 0.82 13.62 -14.14
N GLY A 475 0.39 13.54 -15.40
CA GLY A 475 1.06 12.79 -16.48
C GLY A 475 2.23 13.50 -17.15
N ARG A 476 2.48 14.79 -16.86
CA ARG A 476 3.51 15.65 -17.49
C ARG A 476 3.32 15.87 -19.00
N HIS A 477 2.10 15.73 -19.50
CA HIS A 477 1.80 15.79 -20.93
C HIS A 477 1.67 17.25 -21.42
N GLN A 478 2.80 17.94 -21.64
CA GLN A 478 2.84 19.38 -21.95
C GLN A 478 1.98 19.78 -23.15
N ASP A 479 2.01 19.01 -24.24
CA ASP A 479 1.20 19.30 -25.44
C ASP A 479 -0.30 19.26 -25.12
N VAL A 480 -0.73 18.27 -24.33
CA VAL A 480 -2.11 18.14 -23.88
C VAL A 480 -2.51 19.28 -22.94
N ILE A 481 -1.63 19.66 -22.00
CA ILE A 481 -1.89 20.80 -21.09
C ILE A 481 -2.12 22.06 -21.93
N GLY A 482 -1.28 22.30 -22.95
CA GLY A 482 -1.42 23.42 -23.87
C GLY A 482 -2.78 23.41 -24.59
N LEU A 483 -3.17 22.27 -25.16
CA LEU A 483 -4.46 22.10 -25.85
C LEU A 483 -5.66 22.35 -24.92
N LEU A 484 -5.64 21.77 -23.72
CA LEU A 484 -6.72 21.92 -22.73
C LEU A 484 -6.84 23.38 -22.26
N ARG A 485 -5.71 24.04 -21.98
CA ARG A 485 -5.67 25.46 -21.58
C ARG A 485 -6.19 26.36 -22.71
N ALA A 486 -5.81 26.09 -23.96
CA ALA A 486 -6.32 26.82 -25.12
C ALA A 486 -7.84 26.65 -25.29
N ALA A 487 -8.38 25.51 -24.89
CA ALA A 487 -9.82 25.24 -24.88
C ALA A 487 -10.56 25.75 -23.63
N GLY A 488 -9.88 26.49 -22.73
CA GLY A 488 -10.50 27.11 -21.55
C GLY A 488 -10.45 26.28 -20.27
N ALA A 489 -9.61 25.22 -20.21
CA ALA A 489 -9.42 24.47 -18.97
C ALA A 489 -8.77 25.32 -17.87
N CYS A 490 -9.25 25.20 -16.63
CA CYS A 490 -8.67 25.89 -15.48
C CYS A 490 -8.50 24.95 -14.28
N LEU A 491 -7.54 25.30 -13.42
CA LEU A 491 -7.39 24.69 -12.10
C LEU A 491 -8.46 25.27 -11.18
N SER A 492 -9.10 24.42 -10.36
CA SER A 492 -10.04 24.91 -9.35
C SER A 492 -9.33 25.53 -8.16
N THR A 493 -10.11 26.19 -7.30
CA THR A 493 -9.64 26.70 -6.01
C THR A 493 -9.01 25.61 -5.15
N GLN A 494 -9.58 24.40 -5.14
CA GLN A 494 -9.05 23.28 -4.37
C GLN A 494 -7.72 22.77 -4.95
N ASP A 495 -7.61 22.66 -6.28
CA ASP A 495 -6.36 22.25 -6.94
C ASP A 495 -5.22 23.23 -6.65
N LEU A 496 -5.56 24.52 -6.53
CA LEU A 496 -4.62 25.58 -6.19
C LEU A 496 -4.22 25.53 -4.72
N GLU A 497 -5.15 25.34 -3.78
CA GLU A 497 -4.84 25.21 -2.34
C GLU A 497 -3.79 24.13 -2.06
N ASP A 498 -3.88 22.97 -2.73
CA ASP A 498 -2.96 21.85 -2.55
C ASP A 498 -1.66 21.99 -3.36
N SER A 499 -1.61 22.89 -4.35
CA SER A 499 -0.51 23.02 -5.30
C SER A 499 0.82 23.36 -4.63
N GLY A 500 0.85 24.21 -3.60
CA GLY A 500 2.08 24.64 -2.92
C GLY A 500 2.88 23.48 -2.31
N THR A 501 2.19 22.50 -1.71
CA THR A 501 2.83 21.30 -1.15
C THR A 501 3.41 20.41 -2.25
N GLU A 502 2.68 20.26 -3.34
CA GLU A 502 3.12 19.48 -4.50
C GLU A 502 4.32 20.13 -5.18
N LEU A 503 4.33 21.44 -5.35
CA LEU A 503 5.45 22.20 -5.90
C LEU A 503 6.73 22.05 -5.07
N CYS A 504 6.61 22.10 -3.74
CA CYS A 504 7.73 21.82 -2.83
C CYS A 504 8.25 20.39 -2.99
N ARG A 505 7.35 19.42 -3.15
CA ARG A 505 7.72 18.02 -3.39
C ARG A 505 8.46 17.87 -4.71
N LEU A 506 7.99 18.47 -5.79
CA LEU A 506 8.64 18.45 -7.11
C LEU A 506 10.03 19.11 -7.04
N ALA A 507 10.14 20.25 -6.37
CA ALA A 507 11.41 20.95 -6.16
C ALA A 507 12.44 20.11 -5.39
N SER A 508 12.03 19.39 -4.35
CA SER A 508 12.95 18.51 -3.59
C SER A 508 13.49 17.35 -4.43
N ARG A 509 12.73 16.89 -5.43
CA ARG A 509 13.09 15.76 -6.30
C ARG A 509 13.80 16.17 -7.60
N ALA A 510 14.16 17.45 -7.74
CA ALA A 510 14.73 18.02 -8.96
C ALA A 510 13.83 17.86 -10.20
N ASP A 511 12.51 17.89 -9.99
CA ASP A 511 11.54 17.56 -11.00
C ASP A 511 11.09 18.78 -11.82
N LEU A 512 11.91 19.13 -12.81
CA LEU A 512 11.68 20.30 -13.65
C LEU A 512 10.44 20.17 -14.55
N GLU A 513 10.19 18.98 -15.09
CA GLU A 513 9.06 18.73 -16.00
C GLU A 513 7.73 18.85 -15.27
N GLY A 514 7.64 18.34 -14.04
CA GLY A 514 6.45 18.50 -13.20
C GLY A 514 6.18 19.96 -12.87
N LEU A 515 7.23 20.73 -12.50
CA LEU A 515 7.09 22.16 -12.24
C LEU A 515 6.64 22.93 -13.49
N ARG A 516 7.16 22.58 -14.67
CA ARG A 516 6.71 23.15 -15.95
C ARG A 516 5.25 22.82 -16.25
N ALA A 517 4.83 21.58 -16.01
CA ALA A 517 3.45 21.15 -16.22
C ALA A 517 2.46 21.95 -15.35
N TRP A 518 2.76 22.10 -14.05
CA TRP A 518 1.96 22.93 -13.13
C TRP A 518 1.92 24.40 -13.56
N TRP A 519 3.06 24.96 -13.96
CA TRP A 519 3.13 26.33 -14.47
C TRP A 519 2.29 26.54 -15.73
N GLN A 520 2.42 25.62 -16.70
CA GLN A 520 1.67 25.67 -17.95
C GLN A 520 0.15 25.52 -17.73
N ALA A 521 -0.25 24.75 -16.71
CA ALA A 521 -1.65 24.65 -16.28
C ALA A 521 -2.18 25.92 -15.57
N GLY A 522 -1.31 26.88 -15.25
CA GLY A 522 -1.67 28.17 -14.67
C GLY A 522 -1.50 28.26 -13.15
N ALA A 523 -0.77 27.35 -12.50
CA ALA A 523 -0.47 27.45 -11.07
C ALA A 523 0.60 28.51 -10.77
N ASP A 524 0.46 29.20 -9.63
CA ASP A 524 1.50 30.10 -9.13
C ASP A 524 2.58 29.29 -8.41
N LEU A 525 3.75 29.16 -9.04
CA LEU A 525 4.88 28.40 -8.47
C LEU A 525 5.43 28.99 -7.16
N ARG A 526 4.97 30.17 -6.74
CA ARG A 526 5.34 30.83 -5.48
C ARG A 526 4.45 30.41 -4.32
N GLN A 527 3.36 29.69 -4.58
CA GLN A 527 2.44 29.28 -3.55
C GLN A 527 3.17 28.45 -2.48
N PRO A 528 3.13 28.84 -1.20
CA PRO A 528 3.81 28.10 -0.15
C PRO A 528 3.12 26.77 0.10
N GLY A 529 3.90 25.76 0.48
CA GLY A 529 3.37 24.51 1.03
C GLY A 529 2.77 24.70 2.42
N TYR A 530 2.23 23.63 2.98
CA TYR A 530 1.56 23.64 4.30
C TYR A 530 2.47 24.11 5.46
N ASP A 531 3.79 24.01 5.31
CA ASP A 531 4.79 24.44 6.29
C ASP A 531 5.28 25.89 6.08
N GLY A 532 4.64 26.61 5.15
CA GLY A 532 4.97 27.99 4.78
C GLY A 532 6.20 28.14 3.88
N ARG A 533 6.86 27.04 3.48
CA ARG A 533 8.04 27.09 2.60
C ARG A 533 7.60 27.11 1.14
N SER A 534 8.34 27.82 0.30
CA SER A 534 8.13 27.81 -1.16
C SER A 534 8.99 26.74 -1.82
N ALA A 535 8.59 26.34 -3.03
CA ALA A 535 9.35 25.40 -3.86
C ALA A 535 10.80 25.88 -4.09
N GLN A 536 11.02 27.19 -4.20
CA GLN A 536 12.35 27.77 -4.33
C GLN A 536 13.22 27.52 -3.09
N LEU A 537 12.71 27.77 -1.89
CA LEU A 537 13.46 27.54 -0.64
C LEU A 537 13.85 26.06 -0.49
N ILE A 538 12.96 25.16 -0.90
CA ILE A 538 13.23 23.72 -0.89
C ILE A 538 14.30 23.34 -1.92
N ALA A 539 14.22 23.87 -3.15
CA ALA A 539 15.23 23.63 -4.17
C ALA A 539 16.62 24.13 -3.75
N GLU A 540 16.70 25.31 -3.13
CA GLU A 540 17.94 25.87 -2.58
C GLU A 540 18.51 25.01 -1.45
N ALA A 541 17.67 24.57 -0.51
CA ALA A 541 18.09 23.74 0.62
C ALA A 541 18.63 22.36 0.18
N VAL A 542 18.09 21.79 -0.89
CA VAL A 542 18.53 20.50 -1.46
C VAL A 542 19.69 20.66 -2.44
N GLY A 543 19.95 21.88 -2.94
CA GLY A 543 21.03 22.17 -3.89
C GLY A 543 20.65 21.91 -5.35
N ASN A 544 19.36 21.92 -5.69
CA ASN A 544 18.86 21.67 -7.06
C ASN A 544 18.96 22.95 -7.92
N LEU A 545 20.17 23.27 -8.38
CA LEU A 545 20.47 24.52 -9.12
C LEU A 545 19.62 24.72 -10.38
N ASP A 546 19.28 23.65 -11.11
CA ASP A 546 18.45 23.75 -12.33
C ASP A 546 17.02 24.19 -12.01
N VAL A 547 16.45 23.68 -10.92
CA VAL A 547 15.12 24.08 -10.43
C VAL A 547 15.16 25.51 -9.90
N VAL A 548 16.20 25.88 -9.15
CA VAL A 548 16.37 27.27 -8.66
C VAL A 548 16.45 28.24 -9.83
N THR A 549 17.26 27.93 -10.84
CA THR A 549 17.40 28.75 -12.05
C THR A 549 16.09 28.87 -12.80
N PHE A 550 15.34 27.77 -12.95
CA PHE A 550 14.02 27.80 -13.59
C PHE A 550 13.02 28.66 -12.82
N LEU A 551 12.90 28.48 -11.50
CA LEU A 551 12.00 29.28 -10.67
C LEU A 551 12.38 30.77 -10.66
N GLN A 552 13.67 31.10 -10.66
CA GLN A 552 14.16 32.48 -10.78
C GLN A 552 13.93 33.08 -12.16
N SER A 553 14.02 32.28 -13.23
CA SER A 553 13.76 32.73 -14.60
C SER A 553 12.31 33.19 -14.77
N LEU A 554 11.39 32.56 -14.05
CA LEU A 554 9.98 32.94 -14.00
C LEU A 554 9.71 34.20 -13.16
N GLN A 555 10.64 34.60 -12.28
CA GLN A 555 10.56 35.87 -11.52
C GLN A 555 11.04 37.07 -12.34
N HIS A 556 11.98 36.87 -13.25
CA HIS A 556 12.63 37.94 -14.02
C HIS A 556 12.08 38.10 -15.46
N GLY A 557 11.20 37.19 -15.89
CA GLY A 557 10.68 37.13 -17.26
C GLY A 557 9.41 37.93 -17.51
N ALA A 558 9.55 39.23 -17.75
CA ALA A 558 8.72 39.91 -18.75
C ALA A 558 9.22 39.50 -20.15
N GLY A 559 8.41 38.74 -20.91
CA GLY A 559 8.54 38.61 -22.36
C GLY A 559 9.48 37.51 -22.90
N VAL A 560 9.00 36.26 -22.95
CA VAL A 560 9.27 35.32 -24.06
C VAL A 560 7.99 34.52 -24.34
N GLY A 561 7.34 34.79 -25.47
CA GLY A 561 6.46 33.89 -26.23
C GLY A 561 5.30 33.17 -25.51
N ALA A 562 4.16 33.87 -25.40
CA ALA A 562 2.77 33.38 -25.32
C ALA A 562 2.50 31.90 -24.91
N LEU A 563 2.05 31.72 -23.65
CA LEU A 563 0.88 30.93 -23.20
C LEU A 563 0.82 31.00 -21.65
N GLY A 564 0.71 32.22 -21.10
CA GLY A 564 0.42 32.48 -19.69
C GLY A 564 -1.04 32.92 -19.51
N PRO A 565 -1.64 32.80 -18.31
CA PRO A 565 -3.06 33.09 -18.11
C PRO A 565 -3.35 34.57 -18.41
N ALA A 566 -4.29 34.82 -19.32
CA ALA A 566 -4.92 36.13 -19.44
C ALA A 566 -5.80 36.34 -18.20
N ALA A 567 -5.58 37.44 -17.49
CA ALA A 567 -6.41 37.86 -16.38
C ALA A 567 -7.76 38.37 -16.89
N SER A 568 -8.85 37.71 -16.49
CA SER A 568 -10.17 38.32 -16.27
C SER A 568 -11.01 37.41 -15.39
#